data_AF-A0A251Z9U2-F1
#
_entry.id   AF-A0A251Z9U2-F1
#
_cell.length_a   1.000
_cell.length_b   1.000
_cell.length_c   1.000
_cell.angle_alpha   90.00
_cell.angle_beta   90.00
_cell.angle_gamma   90.00
#
_symmetry.space_group_name_H-M   'P 1'
#
loop_
_entity.id
_entity.type
_entity.pdbx_description
1 polymer ?
#
loop_
_entity_poly.entity_id
_entity_poly.type
_entity_poly.pdbx_seq_one_letter_code
_entity_poly.pdbx_strand_id
1 'polypeptide(L)'
;MADSMSLVPLRNLEEELGLERSELLLLLRKHKIETVHKGLRTYVSRDAVIGIKPDPTSEAVNPDEINGALTVVKVEPTANDGSPGWNEATQFAQLRLLRERLDLLLLCADRGICLESGELAALLGLRRVAARERDANGAYFDRYGLRFRKQQQPGHRTGWQVDSISDKNDC
;
A
#
# COMPACT_ATOMS: atom_id res chain seq x y z
N MET A 1 29.59 -8.92 -24.64
CA MET A 1 28.35 -9.66 -24.32
C MET A 1 27.51 -8.74 -23.45
N ALA A 2 26.44 -8.18 -24.01
CA ALA A 2 25.59 -7.24 -23.27
C ALA A 2 24.63 -8.06 -22.41
N ASP A 3 24.89 -8.13 -21.10
CA ASP A 3 23.89 -8.61 -20.14
C ASP A 3 22.66 -7.74 -20.31
N SER A 4 21.63 -8.35 -20.90
CA SER A 4 20.34 -7.70 -21.06
C SER A 4 19.72 -7.68 -19.67
N MET A 5 20.07 -6.67 -18.86
CA MET A 5 19.44 -6.44 -17.56
C MET A 5 17.93 -6.54 -17.75
N SER A 6 17.35 -7.62 -17.23
CA SER A 6 15.92 -7.88 -17.36
C SER A 6 15.21 -6.86 -16.48
N LEU A 7 14.77 -5.76 -17.08
CA LEU A 7 14.08 -4.70 -16.36
C LEU A 7 12.60 -5.06 -16.20
N VAL A 8 12.11 -4.96 -14.97
CA VAL A 8 10.70 -5.16 -14.63
C VAL A 8 10.06 -3.80 -14.36
N PRO A 9 8.97 -3.43 -15.06
CA PRO A 9 8.21 -2.24 -14.72
C PRO A 9 7.64 -2.35 -13.30
N LEU A 10 7.66 -1.27 -12.52
CA LEU A 10 7.07 -1.27 -11.17
C LEU A 10 5.62 -1.75 -11.16
N ARG A 11 4.86 -1.42 -12.22
CA ARG A 11 3.47 -1.86 -12.37
C ARG A 11 3.30 -3.38 -12.34
N ASN A 12 4.23 -4.14 -12.91
CA ASN A 12 4.13 -5.59 -12.90
C ASN A 12 4.36 -6.12 -11.49
N LEU A 13 5.30 -5.52 -10.75
CA LEU A 13 5.58 -5.89 -9.36
C LEU A 13 4.43 -5.51 -8.42
N GLU A 14 3.75 -4.38 -8.64
CA GLU A 14 2.51 -4.01 -7.93
C GLU A 14 1.47 -5.13 -8.06
N GLU A 15 1.28 -5.64 -9.28
CA GLU A 15 0.29 -6.69 -9.55
C GLU A 15 0.73 -8.06 -9.00
N GLU A 16 2.00 -8.42 -9.14
CA GLU A 16 2.56 -9.68 -8.65
C GLU A 16 2.58 -9.75 -7.12
N LEU A 17 2.98 -8.68 -6.45
CA LEU A 17 3.07 -8.59 -5.00
C LEU A 17 1.74 -8.13 -4.36
N GLY A 18 0.80 -7.66 -5.18
CA GLY A 18 -0.47 -7.06 -4.77
C GLY A 18 -0.27 -5.87 -3.84
N LEU A 19 0.64 -4.96 -4.20
CA LEU A 19 1.03 -3.76 -3.45
C LEU A 19 0.61 -2.49 -4.19
N GLU A 20 0.34 -1.42 -3.45
CA GLU A 20 0.26 -0.06 -3.98
C GLU A 20 1.67 0.44 -4.36
N ARG A 21 1.76 1.39 -5.29
CA ARG A 21 3.01 2.07 -5.66
C ARG A 21 3.79 2.59 -4.44
N SER A 22 3.12 3.19 -3.46
CA SER A 22 3.72 3.72 -2.24
C SER A 22 4.38 2.60 -1.41
N GLU A 23 3.64 1.52 -1.14
CA GLU A 23 4.12 0.33 -0.44
C GLU A 23 5.33 -0.29 -1.15
N LEU A 24 5.26 -0.43 -2.49
CA LEU A 24 6.34 -0.97 -3.29
C LEU A 24 7.60 -0.09 -3.21
N LEU A 25 7.46 1.23 -3.26
CA LEU A 25 8.61 2.14 -3.14
C LEU A 25 9.26 2.07 -1.75
N LEU A 26 8.46 1.95 -0.69
CA LEU A 26 8.97 1.76 0.67
C LEU A 26 9.71 0.42 0.80
N LEU A 27 9.16 -0.65 0.24
CA LEU A 27 9.78 -1.98 0.22
C LEU A 27 11.12 -1.96 -0.52
N LEU A 28 11.16 -1.36 -1.73
CA LEU A 28 12.40 -1.22 -2.50
C LEU A 28 13.45 -0.41 -1.72
N ARG A 29 13.04 0.68 -1.06
CA ARG A 29 13.93 1.49 -0.20
C ARG A 29 14.47 0.68 0.98
N LYS A 30 13.64 -0.11 1.67
CA LYS A 30 14.05 -0.99 2.77
C LYS A 30 15.13 -1.99 2.32
N HIS A 31 14.97 -2.55 1.12
CA HIS A 31 15.93 -3.47 0.51
C HIS A 31 17.10 -2.78 -0.22
N LYS A 32 17.20 -1.44 -0.17
CA LYS A 32 18.22 -0.64 -0.87
C LYS A 32 18.28 -0.93 -2.37
N ILE A 33 17.13 -1.16 -2.99
CA ILE A 33 17.01 -1.45 -4.42
C ILE A 33 16.78 -0.16 -5.17
N GLU A 34 17.64 0.08 -6.15
CA GLU A 34 17.55 1.26 -7.00
C GLU A 34 16.53 1.08 -8.12
N THR A 35 15.82 2.17 -8.40
CA THR A 35 14.87 2.25 -9.51
C THR A 35 15.51 2.91 -10.73
N VAL A 36 15.31 2.33 -11.91
CA VAL A 36 15.75 2.85 -13.20
C VAL A 36 14.60 3.57 -13.89
N HIS A 37 14.80 4.82 -14.30
CA HIS A 37 13.80 5.62 -15.00
C HIS A 37 14.05 5.57 -16.51
N LYS A 38 13.02 5.22 -17.30
CA LYS A 38 13.05 5.29 -18.77
C LYS A 38 11.80 6.02 -19.27
N GLY A 39 11.94 7.30 -19.61
CA GLY A 39 10.82 8.19 -19.90
C GLY A 39 9.90 8.34 -18.68
N LEU A 40 8.59 8.21 -18.88
CA LEU A 40 7.58 8.30 -17.81
C LEU A 40 7.42 7.00 -16.99
N ARG A 41 8.27 5.99 -17.23
CA ARG A 41 8.15 4.67 -16.60
C ARG A 41 9.32 4.40 -15.69
N THR A 42 9.01 3.84 -14.52
CA THR A 42 9.97 3.39 -13.52
C THR A 42 10.09 1.87 -13.55
N TYR A 43 11.33 1.39 -13.50
CA TYR A 43 11.72 0.00 -13.60
C TYR A 43 12.65 -0.38 -12.45
N VAL A 44 12.81 -1.67 -12.23
CA VAL A 44 13.82 -2.26 -11.36
C VAL A 44 14.48 -3.44 -12.05
N SER A 45 15.69 -3.79 -11.62
CA SER A 45 16.35 -5.00 -12.11
C SER A 45 15.61 -6.24 -11.59
N ARG A 46 15.29 -7.18 -12.48
CA ARG A 46 14.66 -8.46 -12.10
C ARG A 46 15.47 -9.17 -11.04
N ASP A 47 16.79 -9.24 -11.20
CA ASP A 47 17.67 -9.96 -10.28
C ASP A 47 17.67 -9.36 -8.87
N ALA A 48 17.48 -8.04 -8.77
CA ALA A 48 17.40 -7.35 -7.48
C ALA A 48 16.08 -7.60 -6.74
N VAL A 49 15.02 -7.99 -7.47
CA VAL A 49 13.69 -8.23 -6.89
C VAL A 49 13.34 -9.71 -6.74
N ILE A 50 14.23 -10.61 -7.18
CA ILE A 50 14.06 -12.05 -6.94
C ILE A 50 14.07 -12.32 -5.43
N GLY A 51 13.01 -12.96 -4.95
CA GLY A 51 12.91 -13.37 -3.54
C GLY A 51 12.45 -12.27 -2.58
N ILE A 52 12.17 -11.05 -3.06
CA ILE A 52 11.45 -10.08 -2.25
C ILE A 52 10.07 -10.64 -1.97
N LYS A 53 9.76 -10.77 -0.69
CA LYS A 53 8.41 -10.98 -0.23
C LYS A 53 7.92 -9.65 0.32
N PRO A 54 6.64 -9.29 0.09
CA PRO A 54 6.06 -8.25 0.91
C PRO A 54 6.24 -8.71 2.36
N ASP A 55 6.81 -7.87 3.21
CA ASP A 55 6.74 -8.11 4.64
C ASP A 55 5.28 -8.40 4.98
N PRO A 56 4.99 -9.38 5.85
CA PRO A 56 3.62 -9.60 6.28
C PRO A 56 3.12 -8.25 6.78
N THR A 57 2.10 -7.73 6.11
CA THR A 57 1.51 -6.40 6.25
C THR A 57 0.86 -6.14 7.62
N SER A 58 1.29 -6.91 8.62
CA SER A 58 0.98 -6.86 10.04
C SER A 58 1.88 -5.89 10.82
N GLU A 59 2.92 -5.31 10.21
CA GLU A 59 3.46 -4.07 10.77
C GLU A 59 2.40 -3.00 10.55
N ALA A 60 1.68 -2.67 11.63
CA ALA A 60 0.75 -1.56 11.64
C ALA A 60 1.49 -0.33 11.11
N VAL A 61 1.10 0.17 9.93
CA VAL A 61 1.63 1.44 9.44
C VAL A 61 1.08 2.48 10.39
N ASN A 62 1.90 2.85 11.37
CA ASN A 62 1.47 3.73 12.43
C ASN A 62 1.18 5.10 11.79
N PRO A 63 -0.06 5.62 11.92
CA PRO A 63 -0.40 6.99 11.55
C PRO A 63 0.64 8.03 11.99
N ASP A 64 1.24 7.84 13.17
CA ASP A 64 2.24 8.74 13.73
C ASP A 64 3.59 8.69 13.01
N GLU A 65 3.98 7.55 12.46
CA GLU A 65 5.17 7.43 11.60
C GLU A 65 4.98 8.16 10.27
N ILE A 66 3.77 8.08 9.69
CA ILE A 66 3.42 8.86 8.50
C ILE A 66 3.42 10.36 8.84
N ASN A 67 2.85 10.77 9.97
CA ASN A 67 2.85 12.17 10.42
C ASN A 67 4.29 12.69 10.66
N GLY A 68 5.18 11.84 11.17
CA GLY A 68 6.61 12.14 11.30
C GLY A 68 7.30 12.35 9.95
N ALA A 69 6.99 11.51 8.95
CA ALA A 69 7.51 11.70 7.59
C ALA A 69 6.94 12.96 6.90
N LEU A 70 5.69 13.31 7.18
CA LEU A 70 5.03 14.51 6.64
C LEU A 70 5.59 15.82 7.23
N THR A 71 6.07 15.82 8.47
CA THR A 71 6.62 17.02 9.13
C THR A 71 8.01 17.41 8.61
N VAL A 72 8.74 16.48 7.98
CA VAL A 72 10.07 16.73 7.40
C VAL A 72 9.98 17.42 6.04
N VAL A 73 8.87 17.31 5.31
CA VAL A 73 8.73 17.87 3.96
C VAL A 73 7.98 19.21 4.01
N LYS A 74 8.68 20.28 4.42
CA LYS A 74 8.26 21.66 4.15
C LYS A 74 8.92 22.13 2.86
N VAL A 75 8.35 21.78 1.70
CA VAL A 75 8.79 22.35 0.43
C VAL A 75 7.57 22.77 -0.37
N GLU A 76 7.46 24.07 -0.63
CA GLU A 76 6.53 24.60 -1.63
C GLU A 76 7.13 24.36 -3.01
N PRO A 77 6.49 23.55 -3.89
CA PRO A 77 7.04 23.23 -5.19
C PRO A 77 6.84 24.42 -6.13
N THR A 78 7.94 24.99 -6.65
CA THR A 78 7.89 26.14 -7.57
C THR A 78 7.80 25.75 -9.05
N ALA A 79 8.03 24.49 -9.43
CA ALA A 79 7.89 24.01 -10.82
C ALA A 79 7.72 22.47 -10.92
N ASN A 80 7.04 22.02 -11.99
CA ASN A 80 6.82 20.60 -12.34
C ASN A 80 7.89 20.12 -13.32
N ASP A 81 9.16 20.11 -12.88
CA ASP A 81 10.34 19.89 -13.73
C ASP A 81 11.22 18.71 -13.28
N GLY A 82 10.77 17.94 -12.29
CA GLY A 82 11.56 16.82 -11.74
C GLY A 82 12.73 17.26 -10.87
N SER A 83 12.80 18.55 -10.48
CA SER A 83 13.73 19.04 -9.49
C SER A 83 13.58 18.31 -8.13
N PRO A 84 14.62 18.31 -7.27
CA PRO A 84 14.58 17.66 -5.97
C PRO A 84 13.33 18.02 -5.13
N GLY A 85 12.92 19.29 -5.15
CA GLY A 85 11.72 19.76 -4.45
C GLY A 85 10.41 19.23 -5.02
N TRP A 86 10.35 18.88 -6.31
CA TRP A 86 9.16 18.27 -6.92
C TRP A 86 9.00 16.79 -6.55
N ASN A 87 10.11 16.05 -6.47
CA ASN A 87 10.10 14.67 -5.99
C ASN A 87 9.67 14.61 -4.51
N GLU A 88 10.16 15.54 -3.69
CA GLU A 88 9.76 15.68 -2.29
C GLU A 88 8.28 16.06 -2.14
N ALA A 89 7.79 17.02 -2.93
CA ALA A 89 6.37 17.39 -2.95
C ALA A 89 5.46 16.24 -3.40
N THR A 90 5.90 15.44 -4.37
CA THR A 90 5.17 14.25 -4.84
C THR A 90 5.11 13.18 -3.76
N GLN A 91 6.23 12.94 -3.07
CA GLN A 91 6.28 12.03 -1.92
C GLN A 91 5.37 12.51 -0.79
N PHE A 92 5.38 13.81 -0.47
CA PHE A 92 4.49 14.39 0.52
C PHE A 92 3.02 14.20 0.15
N ALA A 93 2.63 14.49 -1.09
CA ALA A 93 1.26 14.30 -1.56
C ALA A 93 0.81 12.84 -1.46
N GLN A 94 1.70 11.89 -1.79
CA GLN A 94 1.43 10.46 -1.67
C GLN A 94 1.25 10.02 -0.21
N LEU A 95 2.13 10.49 0.69
CA LEU A 95 2.04 10.19 2.13
C LEU A 95 0.78 10.79 2.76
N ARG A 96 0.41 12.01 2.36
CA ARG A 96 -0.82 12.66 2.84
C ARG A 96 -2.06 11.91 2.37
N LEU A 97 -2.10 11.50 1.11
CA LEU A 97 -3.21 10.72 0.58
C LEU A 97 -3.33 9.35 1.28
N LEU A 98 -2.20 8.70 1.56
CA LEU A 98 -2.18 7.47 2.34
C LEU A 98 -2.76 7.70 3.75
N ARG A 99 -2.35 8.78 4.43
CA ARG A 99 -2.88 9.16 5.74
C ARG A 99 -4.39 9.33 5.73
N GLU A 100 -4.92 10.10 4.79
CA GLU A 100 -6.36 10.36 4.65
C GLU A 100 -7.15 9.07 4.37
N ARG A 101 -6.61 8.17 3.54
CA ARG A 101 -7.20 6.84 3.29
C ARG A 101 -7.22 5.96 4.54
N LEU A 102 -6.16 5.98 5.34
CA LEU A 102 -6.11 5.25 6.60
C LEU A 102 -7.16 5.75 7.60
N ASP A 103 -7.35 7.07 7.71
CA ASP A 103 -8.39 7.64 8.58
C ASP A 103 -9.80 7.18 8.17
N LEU A 104 -10.08 7.12 6.85
CA LEU A 104 -11.35 6.58 6.35
C LEU A 104 -11.53 5.09 6.67
N LEU A 105 -10.47 4.30 6.55
CA LEU A 105 -10.50 2.87 6.88
C LEU A 105 -10.74 2.63 8.38
N LEU A 106 -10.11 3.43 9.24
CA LEU A 106 -10.33 3.41 10.68
C LEU A 106 -11.77 3.80 11.04
N LEU A 107 -12.33 4.81 10.37
CA LEU A 107 -13.73 5.18 10.55
C LEU A 107 -14.68 4.06 10.10
N CYS A 108 -14.37 3.38 8.99
CA CYS A 108 -15.14 2.22 8.55
C CYS A 108 -15.11 1.09 9.58
N ALA A 109 -13.95 0.86 10.20
CA ALA A 109 -13.80 -0.13 11.27
C ALA A 109 -14.61 0.24 12.51
N ASP A 110 -14.50 1.47 13.00
CA ASP A 110 -15.24 1.98 14.16
C ASP A 110 -16.76 1.90 13.96
N ARG A 111 -17.23 2.16 12.74
CA ARG A 111 -18.67 2.17 12.41
C ARG A 111 -19.19 0.83 11.89
N GLY A 112 -18.34 -0.20 11.76
CA GLY A 112 -18.72 -1.50 11.21
C GLY A 112 -19.23 -1.44 9.77
N ILE A 113 -18.76 -0.47 8.98
CA ILE A 113 -19.18 -0.29 7.59
C ILE A 113 -18.58 -1.41 6.74
N CYS A 114 -19.44 -2.10 5.98
CA CYS A 114 -19.01 -3.05 4.96
C CYS A 114 -18.78 -2.32 3.63
N LEU A 115 -17.58 -2.51 3.06
CA LEU A 115 -17.19 -1.93 1.78
C LEU A 115 -17.31 -2.96 0.65
N GLU A 116 -17.80 -2.54 -0.51
CA GLU A 116 -17.71 -3.39 -1.70
C GLU A 116 -16.24 -3.58 -2.12
N SER A 117 -15.96 -4.66 -2.87
CA SER A 117 -14.58 -4.96 -3.29
C SER A 117 -13.94 -3.84 -4.14
N GLY A 118 -14.75 -3.11 -4.92
CA GLY A 118 -14.26 -1.97 -5.72
C GLY A 118 -13.91 -0.76 -4.86
N GLU A 119 -14.75 -0.45 -3.87
CA GLU A 119 -14.54 0.66 -2.93
C GLU A 119 -13.32 0.41 -2.06
N LEU A 120 -13.18 -0.81 -1.54
CA LEU A 120 -12.02 -1.20 -0.76
C LEU A 120 -10.73 -1.19 -1.61
N ALA A 121 -10.80 -1.66 -2.86
CA ALA A 121 -9.65 -1.58 -3.76
C ALA A 121 -9.23 -0.12 -3.98
N ALA A 122 -10.18 0.79 -4.22
CA ALA A 122 -9.91 2.20 -4.41
C ALA A 122 -9.29 2.86 -3.16
N LEU A 123 -9.81 2.57 -1.96
CA LEU A 123 -9.27 3.08 -0.69
C LEU A 123 -7.86 2.57 -0.41
N LEU A 124 -7.56 1.33 -0.78
CA LEU A 124 -6.23 0.74 -0.61
C LEU A 124 -5.25 1.08 -1.74
N GLY A 125 -5.68 1.86 -2.75
CA GLY A 125 -4.87 2.13 -3.94
C GLY A 125 -4.57 0.88 -4.78
N LEU A 126 -5.38 -0.17 -4.62
CA LEU A 126 -5.23 -1.46 -5.27
C LEU A 126 -6.09 -1.54 -6.54
N ARG A 127 -5.62 -2.35 -7.50
CA ARG A 127 -6.42 -2.69 -8.69
C ARG A 127 -7.57 -3.65 -8.35
N ARG A 128 -7.33 -4.58 -7.43
CA ARG A 128 -8.31 -5.56 -6.94
C ARG A 128 -7.95 -6.00 -5.53
N VAL A 129 -8.97 -6.30 -4.73
CA VAL A 129 -8.80 -6.96 -3.44
C VAL A 129 -8.58 -8.45 -3.68
N ALA A 130 -7.40 -8.95 -3.35
CA ALA A 130 -7.13 -10.39 -3.35
C ALA A 130 -7.23 -10.89 -1.90
N ALA A 131 -8.24 -11.72 -1.60
CA ALA A 131 -8.27 -12.45 -0.34
C ALA A 131 -7.06 -13.39 -0.29
N ARG A 132 -6.19 -13.22 0.70
CA ARG A 132 -4.95 -14.00 0.79
C ARG A 132 -5.09 -15.20 1.71
N GLU A 133 -5.97 -15.13 2.71
CA GLU A 133 -6.03 -16.09 3.81
C GLU A 133 -7.49 -16.47 4.14
N ARG A 134 -7.68 -17.57 4.88
CA ARG A 134 -8.98 -18.04 5.39
C ARG A 134 -8.84 -18.54 6.82
N ASP A 135 -9.74 -18.12 7.70
CA ASP A 135 -9.91 -18.63 9.06
C ASP A 135 -11.32 -19.21 9.26
N ALA A 136 -11.67 -19.54 10.51
CA ALA A 136 -13.01 -20.02 10.88
C ALA A 136 -14.13 -19.00 10.60
N ASN A 137 -13.81 -17.72 10.46
CA ASN A 137 -14.76 -16.63 10.19
C ASN A 137 -14.85 -16.28 8.70
N GLY A 138 -14.04 -16.92 7.85
CA GLY A 138 -14.10 -16.77 6.40
C GLY A 138 -12.80 -16.26 5.79
N ALA A 139 -12.89 -15.70 4.58
CA ALA A 139 -11.73 -15.19 3.87
C ALA A 139 -11.32 -13.82 4.42
N TYR A 140 -10.04 -13.61 4.68
CA TYR A 140 -9.52 -12.35 5.16
C TYR A 140 -8.15 -12.01 4.54
N PHE A 141 -7.71 -10.79 4.78
CA PHE A 141 -6.32 -10.39 4.60
C PHE A 141 -6.00 -9.23 5.55
N ASP A 142 -4.72 -9.10 5.92
CA ASP A 142 -4.25 -8.05 6.80
C ASP A 142 -3.42 -7.02 6.01
N ARG A 143 -3.68 -5.74 6.27
CA ARG A 143 -2.98 -4.60 5.65
C ARG A 143 -3.05 -3.37 6.53
N TYR A 144 -1.93 -2.66 6.67
CA TYR A 144 -1.82 -1.44 7.47
C TYR A 144 -2.24 -1.61 8.94
N GLY A 145 -2.04 -2.79 9.53
CA GLY A 145 -2.53 -3.09 10.89
C GLY A 145 -4.06 -3.22 10.99
N LEU A 146 -4.75 -3.36 9.86
CA LEU A 146 -6.18 -3.62 9.77
C LEU A 146 -6.42 -4.99 9.15
N ARG A 147 -7.43 -5.69 9.66
CA ARG A 147 -7.90 -6.95 9.13
C ARG A 147 -9.15 -6.72 8.32
N PHE A 148 -9.13 -7.17 7.07
CA PHE A 148 -10.24 -7.06 6.15
C PHE A 148 -10.89 -8.42 6.00
N ARG A 149 -12.12 -8.56 6.49
CA ARG A 149 -12.87 -9.83 6.48
C ARG A 149 -13.98 -9.79 5.45
N LYS A 150 -14.04 -10.82 4.63
CA LYS A 150 -15.09 -10.98 3.62
C LYS A 150 -16.40 -11.35 4.33
N GLN A 151 -17.39 -10.47 4.26
CA GLN A 151 -18.72 -10.69 4.79
C GLN A 151 -19.72 -10.98 3.67
N GLN A 152 -20.47 -12.08 3.82
CA GLN A 152 -21.61 -12.38 2.98
C GLN A 152 -22.89 -12.10 3.76
N GLN A 153 -23.53 -10.98 3.47
CA GLN A 153 -24.83 -10.64 4.05
C GLN A 153 -25.95 -11.23 3.17
N PRO A 154 -26.97 -11.89 3.78
CA PRO A 154 -28.12 -12.42 3.04
C PRO A 154 -28.82 -11.31 2.25
N GLY A 155 -28.99 -11.49 0.94
CA GLY A 155 -29.66 -10.50 0.07
C GLY A 155 -28.79 -9.33 -0.39
N HIS A 156 -27.54 -9.22 0.06
CA HIS A 156 -26.61 -8.17 -0.34
C HIS A 156 -25.41 -8.72 -1.13
N ARG A 157 -24.71 -7.83 -1.85
CA ARG A 157 -23.43 -8.16 -2.47
C ARG A 157 -22.40 -8.43 -1.39
N THR A 158 -21.48 -9.35 -1.67
CA THR A 158 -20.39 -9.70 -0.75
C THR A 158 -19.49 -8.48 -0.53
N GLY A 159 -19.33 -8.09 0.74
CA GLY A 159 -18.54 -6.94 1.15
C GLY A 159 -17.34 -7.34 2.00
N TRP A 160 -16.62 -6.33 2.43
CA TRP A 160 -15.47 -6.44 3.32
C TRP A 160 -15.71 -5.59 4.55
N GLN A 161 -15.69 -6.23 5.71
CA GLN A 161 -15.65 -5.54 6.99
C GLN A 161 -14.19 -5.27 7.35
N VAL A 162 -13.93 -4.08 7.88
CA VAL A 162 -12.61 -3.68 8.39
C VAL A 162 -12.63 -3.83 9.90
N ASP A 163 -11.65 -4.51 10.46
CA ASP A 163 -11.44 -4.67 11.88
C ASP A 163 -10.04 -4.13 12.21
N SER A 164 -9.89 -3.34 13.28
CA SER A 164 -8.55 -2.99 13.76
C SER A 164 -7.85 -4.25 14.27
N ILE A 165 -6.62 -4.52 13.83
CA ILE A 165 -5.74 -5.48 14.49
C ILE A 165 -5.17 -4.75 15.72
N SER A 166 -6.04 -4.38 16.65
CA SER A 166 -5.57 -3.99 17.96
C SER A 166 -4.99 -5.26 18.57
N ASP A 167 -3.75 -5.18 19.08
CA ASP A 167 -3.22 -6.14 20.04
C ASP A 167 -4.17 -6.15 21.26
N LYS A 168 -5.28 -6.90 21.16
CA LYS A 168 -5.97 -7.41 22.33
C LYS A 168 -5.10 -8.52 22.91
N ASN A 169 -3.94 -8.12 23.43
CA ASN A 169 -3.45 -8.67 24.68
C ASN A 169 -4.34 -8.08 25.78
N ASP A 170 -5.60 -8.51 25.82
CA ASP A 170 -6.40 -8.39 27.03
C ASP A 170 -5.83 -9.45 27.98
N CYS A 171 -5.15 -8.98 29.02
CA CYS A 171 -4.78 -9.72 30.21
C CYS A 171 -6.01 -10.33 30.91
#